data_AF-A0A7C9PZG4-F1
#
_entry.id   AF-A0A7C9PZG4-F1
#
_cell.length_a   1.000
_cell.length_b   1.000
_cell.length_c   1.000
_cell.angle_alpha   90.00
_cell.angle_beta   90.00
_cell.angle_gamma   90.00
#
_symmetry.space_group_name_H-M   'P 1'
#
loop_
_entity.id
_entity.type
_entity.pdbx_description
1 polymer ?
#
loop_
_entity_poly.entity_id
_entity_poly.type
_entity_poly.pdbx_seq_one_letter_code
_entity_poly.pdbx_strand_id
1 'polypeptide(L)'
;MFEAEIAQSSLDTESENLVRHYADRRYVILDSVMDNFEAAATDIIDGLEVAKRKQNNPQVATWYQDRIQDAWVFQETVKKLALAPKVLSLLRLLYRREPIPFQTLNFWRGTEQTTHSDTIHFNSFPSDLCAGSG
;
A
#
# COMPACT_ATOMS: atom_id res chain seq x y z
N MET A 1 -28.80 -3.30 0.28
CA MET A 1 -27.97 -3.29 1.50
C MET A 1 -26.54 -2.78 1.25
N PHE A 2 -26.05 -2.66 0.02
CA PHE A 2 -24.84 -1.87 -0.32
C PHE A 2 -25.23 -0.54 -1.00
N GLU A 3 -26.09 -0.61 -2.01
CA GLU A 3 -26.67 0.56 -2.71
C GLU A 3 -27.37 1.54 -1.77
N ALA A 4 -28.08 1.04 -0.76
CA ALA A 4 -28.77 1.85 0.23
C ALA A 4 -27.79 2.58 1.16
N GLU A 5 -26.59 2.03 1.39
CA GLU A 5 -25.56 2.68 2.18
C GLU A 5 -24.80 3.74 1.38
N ILE A 6 -24.54 3.49 0.08
CA ILE A 6 -23.97 4.51 -0.81
C ILE A 6 -24.95 5.68 -0.96
N ALA A 7 -26.23 5.40 -1.20
CA ALA A 7 -27.25 6.44 -1.35
C ALA A 7 -27.50 7.27 -0.07
N GLN A 8 -27.15 6.73 1.10
CA GLN A 8 -27.19 7.45 2.38
C GLN A 8 -25.85 8.14 2.73
N SER A 9 -24.79 7.85 1.99
CA SER A 9 -23.48 8.46 2.17
C SER A 9 -23.37 9.75 1.38
N SER A 10 -22.74 10.77 1.96
CA SER A 10 -22.48 12.05 1.28
C SER A 10 -21.23 11.99 0.39
N LEU A 11 -21.04 10.89 -0.35
CA LEU A 11 -19.90 10.71 -1.23
C LEU A 11 -20.08 11.46 -2.54
N ASP A 12 -18.99 11.98 -3.09
CA ASP A 12 -18.99 12.50 -4.45
C ASP A 12 -19.01 11.35 -5.48
N THR A 13 -19.33 11.66 -6.73
CA THR A 13 -19.48 10.66 -7.81
C THR A 13 -18.19 9.86 -8.07
N GLU A 14 -17.01 10.44 -7.89
CA GLU A 14 -15.73 9.73 -8.06
C GLU A 14 -15.56 8.69 -6.96
N SER A 15 -15.79 9.08 -5.70
CA SER A 15 -15.74 8.19 -4.54
C SER A 15 -16.77 7.06 -4.64
N GLU A 16 -18.00 7.33 -5.09
CA GLU A 16 -19.01 6.29 -5.29
C GLU A 16 -18.59 5.27 -6.34
N ASN A 17 -18.08 5.74 -7.49
CA ASN A 17 -17.62 4.86 -8.56
C ASN A 17 -16.44 3.99 -8.10
N LEU A 18 -15.53 4.57 -7.32
CA LEU A 18 -14.40 3.86 -6.73
C LEU A 18 -14.88 2.77 -5.76
N VAL A 19 -15.82 3.08 -4.87
CA VAL A 19 -16.35 2.10 -3.89
C VAL A 19 -17.08 0.97 -4.60
N ARG A 20 -17.85 1.27 -5.65
CA ARG A 20 -18.49 0.26 -6.51
C ARG A 20 -17.47 -0.61 -7.24
N HIS A 21 -16.44 0.01 -7.81
CA HIS A 21 -15.36 -0.71 -8.48
C HIS A 21 -14.64 -1.65 -7.51
N TYR A 22 -14.30 -1.17 -6.30
CA TYR A 22 -13.69 -2.00 -5.28
C TYR A 22 -14.61 -3.15 -4.83
N ALA A 23 -15.91 -2.91 -4.66
CA ALA A 23 -16.86 -3.95 -4.28
C ALA A 23 -16.94 -5.09 -5.32
N ASP A 24 -16.89 -4.74 -6.62
CA ASP A 24 -16.92 -5.69 -7.75
C ASP A 24 -15.57 -6.38 -7.98
N ARG A 25 -14.48 -5.59 -8.01
CA ARG A 25 -13.15 -6.02 -8.48
C ARG A 25 -12.16 -6.33 -7.37
N ARG A 26 -12.42 -5.89 -6.14
CA ARG A 26 -11.55 -6.03 -4.95
C ARG A 26 -10.17 -5.38 -5.07
N TYR A 27 -9.99 -4.47 -6.02
CA TYR A 27 -8.81 -3.62 -6.15
C TYR A 27 -9.21 -2.22 -6.60
N VAL A 28 -8.30 -1.25 -6.47
CA VAL A 28 -8.40 0.10 -7.02
C VAL A 28 -7.05 0.46 -7.62
N ILE A 29 -7.05 1.11 -8.79
CA ILE A 29 -5.84 1.65 -9.41
C ILE A 29 -5.81 3.15 -9.15
N LEU A 30 -4.67 3.65 -8.69
CA LEU A 30 -4.43 5.08 -8.48
C LEU A 30 -3.28 5.50 -9.39
N ASP A 31 -3.53 6.45 -10.30
CA ASP A 31 -2.49 6.96 -11.21
C ASP A 31 -1.37 7.69 -10.46
N SER A 32 -1.71 8.29 -9.31
CA SER A 32 -0.76 8.87 -8.39
C SER A 32 -1.35 8.99 -7.00
N VAL A 33 -0.49 8.88 -5.99
CA VAL A 33 -0.81 9.03 -4.57
C VAL A 33 -0.17 10.27 -3.92
N MET A 34 0.76 10.93 -4.61
CA MET A 34 1.47 12.11 -4.13
C MET A 34 2.01 12.97 -5.27
N ASP A 35 2.26 14.24 -4.99
CA ASP A 35 2.97 15.12 -5.93
C ASP A 35 4.40 14.60 -6.17
N ASN A 36 4.91 14.83 -7.38
CA ASN A 36 6.24 14.39 -7.79
C ASN A 36 6.48 12.88 -7.63
N PHE A 37 5.45 12.06 -7.87
CA PHE A 37 5.51 10.61 -7.73
C PHE A 37 6.72 9.97 -8.42
N GLU A 38 7.05 10.38 -9.65
CA GLU A 38 8.21 9.88 -10.40
C GLU A 38 9.55 10.15 -9.69
N ALA A 39 9.70 11.34 -9.10
CA ALA A 39 10.89 11.68 -8.34
C ALA A 39 10.96 10.88 -7.03
N ALA A 40 9.82 10.67 -6.37
CA ALA A 40 9.73 9.83 -5.19
C ALA A 40 10.06 8.36 -5.51
N ALA A 41 9.57 7.83 -6.63
CA ALA A 41 9.88 6.49 -7.10
C ALA A 41 11.39 6.33 -7.35
N THR A 42 12.01 7.30 -8.02
CA THR A 42 13.46 7.31 -8.27
C THR A 42 14.25 7.31 -6.96
N ASP A 43 13.90 8.18 -6.01
CA ASP A 43 14.56 8.25 -4.69
C ASP A 43 14.41 6.95 -3.87
N ILE A 44 13.24 6.29 -3.96
CA ILE A 44 13.03 4.98 -3.34
C ILE A 44 13.94 3.94 -3.99
N ILE A 45 13.96 3.86 -5.32
CA ILE A 45 14.80 2.89 -6.06
C ILE A 45 16.28 3.08 -5.67
N ASP A 46 16.79 4.30 -5.75
CA ASP A 46 18.18 4.62 -5.43
C ASP A 46 18.53 4.29 -3.96
N GLY A 47 17.64 4.66 -3.03
CA GLY A 47 17.82 4.38 -1.60
C GLY A 47 17.87 2.88 -1.30
N LEU A 48 16.98 2.10 -1.92
CA LEU A 48 16.94 0.65 -1.75
C LEU A 48 18.10 -0.07 -2.45
N GLU A 49 18.63 0.47 -3.56
CA GLU A 49 19.87 -0.03 -4.17
C GLU A 49 21.07 0.07 -3.23
N VAL A 50 21.19 1.19 -2.50
CA VAL A 50 22.25 1.36 -1.50
C VAL A 50 22.11 0.33 -0.37
N ALA A 51 20.89 0.10 0.10
CA ALA A 51 20.62 -0.92 1.11
C ALA A 51 21.01 -2.33 0.60
N LYS A 52 20.72 -2.63 -0.67
CA LYS A 52 21.09 -3.90 -1.32
C LYS A 52 22.58 -4.15 -1.37
N ARG A 53 23.39 -3.14 -1.69
CA ARG A 53 24.86 -3.27 -1.68
C ARG A 53 25.40 -3.66 -0.30
N LYS A 54 24.61 -3.45 0.75
CA LYS A 54 24.90 -3.79 2.14
C LYS A 54 24.02 -4.93 2.68
N GLN A 55 23.47 -5.81 1.82
CA GLN A 55 22.52 -6.87 2.20
C GLN A 55 23.00 -7.78 3.35
N ASN A 56 24.31 -7.99 3.49
CA ASN A 56 24.89 -8.79 4.58
C ASN A 56 25.02 -8.02 5.92
N ASN A 57 24.57 -6.76 5.98
CA ASN A 57 24.59 -5.94 7.19
C ASN A 57 23.16 -5.75 7.73
N PRO A 58 22.76 -6.51 8.78
CA PRO A 58 21.42 -6.42 9.35
C PRO A 58 21.14 -5.08 10.04
N GLN A 59 22.15 -4.22 10.26
CA GLN A 59 21.95 -2.87 10.78
C GLN A 59 21.46 -1.89 9.71
N VAL A 60 21.48 -2.27 8.43
CA VAL A 60 21.10 -1.40 7.30
C VAL A 60 19.66 -1.62 6.89
N ALA A 61 19.20 -2.86 6.81
CA ALA A 61 17.84 -3.20 6.44
C ALA A 61 17.48 -4.62 6.87
N THR A 62 16.19 -4.87 7.14
CA THR A 62 15.67 -6.21 7.41
C THR A 62 15.39 -6.91 6.08
N TRP A 63 16.22 -7.89 5.74
CA TRP A 63 16.08 -8.68 4.52
C TRP A 63 15.30 -9.96 4.77
N TYR A 64 14.33 -10.24 3.90
CA TYR A 64 13.67 -11.53 3.86
C TYR A 64 13.69 -12.04 2.41
N GLN A 65 14.53 -13.03 2.13
CA GLN A 65 14.74 -13.56 0.77
C GLN A 65 15.10 -12.45 -0.24
N ASP A 66 14.19 -12.09 -1.14
CA ASP A 66 14.35 -11.15 -2.25
C ASP A 66 13.69 -9.78 -2.01
N ARG A 67 13.18 -9.54 -0.78
CA ARG A 67 12.51 -8.29 -0.39
C ARG A 67 13.14 -7.64 0.83
N ILE A 68 12.98 -6.32 0.89
CA ILE A 68 13.29 -5.51 2.07
C ILE A 68 11.99 -5.26 2.83
N GLN A 69 11.99 -5.67 4.10
CA GLN A 69 10.90 -5.39 5.01
C GLN A 69 11.17 -4.09 5.79
N ASP A 70 10.11 -3.32 6.01
CA ASP A 70 10.08 -2.11 6.83
C ASP A 70 11.09 -1.04 6.40
N ALA A 71 11.23 -0.83 5.08
CA ALA A 71 12.11 0.20 4.55
C ALA A 71 11.75 1.62 5.02
N TRP A 72 10.51 1.83 5.49
CA TRP A 72 10.08 3.09 6.11
C TRP A 72 10.92 3.50 7.33
N VAL A 73 11.62 2.55 7.97
CA VAL A 73 12.49 2.81 9.13
C VAL A 73 13.73 3.61 8.75
N PHE A 74 14.25 3.42 7.53
CA PHE A 74 15.52 4.03 7.09
C PHE A 74 15.40 4.86 5.80
N GLN A 75 14.27 4.78 5.09
CA GLN A 75 13.98 5.51 3.86
C GLN A 75 12.72 6.38 4.10
N GLU A 76 12.92 7.70 4.18
CA GLU A 76 11.86 8.67 4.51
C GLU A 76 10.79 8.82 3.42
N THR A 77 11.15 8.70 2.15
CA THR A 77 10.22 8.72 1.01
C THR A 77 9.31 7.49 0.98
N VAL A 78 9.80 6.30 1.35
CA VAL A 78 8.95 5.10 1.57
C VAL A 78 7.94 5.37 2.67
N LYS A 79 8.37 6.00 3.77
CA LYS A 79 7.48 6.39 4.86
C LYS A 79 6.43 7.42 4.42
N LYS A 80 6.83 8.45 3.66
CA LYS A 80 5.91 9.45 3.09
C LYS A 80 4.89 8.83 2.15
N LEU A 81 5.31 7.86 1.33
CA LEU A 81 4.43 7.13 0.42
C LEU A 81 3.40 6.30 1.21
N ALA A 82 3.84 5.55 2.23
CA ALA A 82 2.97 4.76 3.09
C ALA A 82 1.97 5.62 3.90
N LEU A 83 2.35 6.87 4.19
CA LEU A 83 1.53 7.87 4.88
C LEU A 83 0.82 8.84 3.94
N ALA A 84 0.82 8.60 2.63
CA ALA A 84 0.25 9.51 1.66
C ALA A 84 -1.24 9.77 2.00
N PRO A 85 -1.68 11.04 2.14
CA PRO A 85 -3.06 11.36 2.54
C PRO A 85 -4.11 10.71 1.64
N LYS A 86 -3.81 10.55 0.34
CA LYS A 86 -4.69 9.88 -0.61
C LYS A 86 -4.84 8.39 -0.30
N VAL A 87 -3.76 7.69 0.06
CA VAL A 87 -3.78 6.28 0.47
C VAL A 87 -4.59 6.12 1.76
N LEU A 88 -4.29 6.94 2.78
CA LEU A 88 -4.99 6.87 4.07
C LEU A 88 -6.48 7.21 3.95
N SER A 89 -6.83 8.22 3.15
CA SER A 89 -8.24 8.60 2.93
C SER A 89 -9.00 7.51 2.18
N LEU A 90 -8.36 6.87 1.19
CA LEU A 90 -8.94 5.74 0.47
C LEU A 90 -9.18 4.54 1.40
N LEU A 91 -8.18 4.17 2.21
CA LEU A 91 -8.34 3.08 3.18
C LEU A 91 -9.44 3.40 4.20
N ARG A 92 -9.50 4.66 4.68
CA ARG A 92 -10.57 5.10 5.57
C ARG A 92 -11.94 5.00 4.91
N LEU A 93 -12.05 5.36 3.63
CA LEU A 93 -13.29 5.26 2.86
C LEU A 93 -13.74 3.80 2.69
N LEU A 94 -12.83 2.92 2.28
CA LEU A 94 -13.14 1.51 1.98
C LEU A 94 -13.43 0.70 3.24
N TYR A 95 -12.65 0.88 4.31
CA TYR A 95 -12.77 0.10 5.54
C TYR A 95 -13.60 0.79 6.64
N ARG A 96 -14.00 2.05 6.43
CA ARG A 96 -14.74 2.89 7.39
C ARG A 96 -14.07 2.92 8.78
N ARG A 97 -12.73 2.85 8.81
CA ARG A 97 -11.89 2.84 10.02
C ARG A 97 -10.63 3.66 9.81
N GLU A 98 -10.02 4.08 10.91
CA GLU A 98 -8.72 4.76 10.83
C GLU A 98 -7.64 3.74 10.44
N PRO A 99 -6.96 3.90 9.29
CA PRO A 99 -5.89 3.00 8.89
C PRO A 99 -4.67 3.17 9.80
N ILE A 100 -4.07 2.05 10.20
CA ILE A 100 -2.83 2.02 10.96
C ILE A 100 -1.75 1.41 10.07
N PRO A 101 -0.83 2.21 9.51
CA PRO A 101 0.31 1.70 8.75
C PRO A 101 1.19 0.84 9.65
N PHE A 102 1.43 -0.41 9.28
CA PHE A 102 2.14 -1.36 10.14
C PHE A 102 3.33 -2.06 9.46
N GLN A 103 3.40 -2.06 8.11
CA GLN A 103 4.47 -2.74 7.38
C GLN A 103 4.68 -2.13 5.99
N THR A 104 5.93 -2.10 5.51
CA THR A 104 6.23 -1.94 4.07
C THR A 104 7.05 -3.11 3.55
N LEU A 105 6.76 -3.57 2.33
CA LEU A 105 7.51 -4.62 1.64
C LEU A 105 7.97 -4.06 0.29
N ASN A 106 9.26 -4.18 0.00
CA ASN A 106 9.85 -3.62 -1.21
C ASN A 106 10.59 -4.73 -1.95
N PHE A 107 10.14 -5.03 -3.16
CA PHE A 107 10.65 -6.13 -3.97
C PHE A 107 11.69 -5.62 -4.98
N TRP A 108 12.81 -6.33 -5.11
CA TRP A 108 13.86 -5.97 -6.06
C TRP A 108 13.54 -6.36 -7.51
N ARG A 109 12.82 -7.46 -7.69
CA ARG A 109 12.26 -7.85 -8.98
C ARG A 109 10.79 -7.51 -8.92
N GLY A 110 10.27 -6.86 -9.95
CA GLY A 110 8.84 -6.89 -10.22
C GLY A 110 8.47 -8.36 -10.25
N THR A 111 7.75 -8.81 -9.23
CA THR A 111 7.34 -10.19 -9.19
C THR A 111 6.33 -10.30 -10.32
N GLU A 112 6.59 -11.15 -11.31
CA GLU A 112 5.50 -11.92 -11.92
C GLU A 112 4.89 -12.82 -10.83
N GLN A 113 4.46 -12.22 -9.72
CA GLN A 113 3.75 -12.90 -8.66
C GLN A 113 2.44 -13.27 -9.33
N THR A 114 2.33 -14.56 -9.69
CA THR A 114 1.06 -15.26 -9.84
C THR A 114 0.10 -14.68 -8.81
N THR A 115 -1.05 -14.20 -9.28
CA THR A 115 -2.10 -13.51 -8.52
C THR A 115 -2.06 -13.86 -7.05
N HIS A 116 -1.37 -13.03 -6.28
CA HIS A 116 -1.20 -13.22 -4.86
C HIS A 116 -2.14 -12.22 -4.18
N SER A 117 -3.00 -12.75 -3.31
CA SER A 117 -3.89 -11.96 -2.47
C SER A 117 -3.23 -11.84 -1.11
N ASP A 118 -2.89 -10.62 -0.67
CA ASP A 118 -2.38 -10.33 0.68
C ASP A 118 -3.36 -10.82 1.78
N THR A 119 -4.62 -11.08 1.43
CA THR A 119 -5.63 -11.72 2.29
C THR A 119 -5.20 -13.11 2.78
N ILE A 120 -4.28 -13.79 2.07
CA ILE A 120 -3.80 -15.13 2.44
C ILE A 120 -2.63 -15.05 3.45
N HIS A 121 -1.88 -13.94 3.51
CA HIS A 121 -0.73 -13.79 4.42
C HIS A 121 -1.04 -12.92 5.65
N PHE A 122 -2.04 -12.04 5.59
CA PHE A 122 -2.50 -11.21 6.71
C PHE A 122 -3.98 -11.47 7.01
N ASN A 123 -4.24 -12.55 7.74
CA ASN A 123 -5.53 -12.74 8.38
C ASN A 123 -5.54 -11.92 9.68
N SER A 124 -6.14 -10.73 9.66
CA SER A 124 -6.64 -10.10 10.89
C SER A 124 -7.85 -10.90 11.40
N PHE A 125 -8.03 -10.99 12.71
CA PHE A 125 -9.32 -11.38 13.28
C PHE A 125 -10.05 -10.10 13.73
N PRO A 126 -11.21 -9.75 13.14
CA PRO A 126 -11.94 -10.44 12.06
C PRO A 126 -11.28 -10.24 10.68
N SER A 127 -11.54 -11.18 9.76
CA SER A 127 -11.01 -11.19 8.39
C SER A 127 -11.43 -9.94 7.60
N ASP A 128 -10.67 -9.60 6.55
CA ASP A 128 -10.89 -8.44 5.66
C ASP A 128 -10.49 -7.06 6.23
N LEU A 129 -9.42 -6.94 7.03
CA LEU A 129 -8.93 -5.63 7.49
C LEU A 129 -7.49 -5.30 7.09
N CYS A 130 -6.84 -6.14 6.27
CA CYS A 130 -5.48 -5.93 5.80
C CYS A 130 -5.47 -5.61 4.30
N ALA A 131 -4.87 -4.48 3.94
CA ALA A 131 -4.65 -4.05 2.56
C ALA A 131 -3.15 -3.86 2.31
N GLY A 132 -2.66 -4.35 1.17
CA GLY A 132 -1.32 -4.07 0.65
C GLY A 132 -1.38 -3.08 -0.51
N SER A 133 -0.32 -2.28 -0.66
CA SER A 133 -0.06 -1.47 -1.87
C SER A 133 1.28 -1.94 -2.44
N GLY A 134 1.26 -2.41 -3.69
CA GLY A 134 2.44 -2.89 -4.43
C GLY A 134 2.79 -1.99 -5.60
#